data_AF-A0A0D7LXS9-F1
#
_entry.id   AF-A0A0D7LXS9-F1
#
_cell.length_a   1.000
_cell.length_b   1.000
_cell.length_c   1.000
_cell.angle_alpha   90.00
_cell.angle_beta   90.00
_cell.angle_gamma   90.00
#
_symmetry.space_group_name_H-M   'P 1'
#
loop_
_entity.id
_entity.type
_entity.pdbx_description
1 polymer ?
#
loop_
_entity_poly.entity_id
_entity_poly.type
_entity_poly.pdbx_seq_one_letter_code
_entity_poly.pdbx_strand_id
1 'polypeptide(L)'
;MAAVGIVHKLNTQMNLEFYASNLYLHLSEWCYEHSLTGTATFLRTQAQCNVTQMMRMFNFMKSAGANPIVKAIDVPGDELTSLEELFQKTLDEYQQRYSKLSRLTNEAEALNDATTIDFLHDLEKEQQQDGVLLQTILDEVRSAKRAGLCMAQTDKHLLNVVNYQHH
;
A
#
# COMPACT_ATOMS: atom_id res chain seq x y z
N MET A 1 28.96 1.06 -0.88
CA MET A 1 28.03 0.07 -1.47
C MET A 1 27.16 -0.44 -0.34
N ALA A 2 25.84 -0.45 -0.53
CA ALA A 2 24.93 -1.07 0.43
C ALA A 2 25.32 -2.54 0.62
N ALA A 3 25.21 -3.05 1.85
CA ALA A 3 25.52 -4.45 2.14
C ALA A 3 24.64 -5.39 1.30
N VAL A 4 25.18 -6.51 0.82
CA VAL A 4 24.45 -7.46 -0.05
C VAL A 4 23.12 -7.91 0.56
N GLY A 5 23.06 -8.06 1.89
CA GLY A 5 21.82 -8.39 2.61
C GLY A 5 20.74 -7.29 2.55
N ILE A 6 21.14 -6.02 2.63
CA ILE A 6 20.24 -4.86 2.53
C ILE A 6 19.64 -4.76 1.12
N VAL A 7 20.46 -4.95 0.09
CA VAL A 7 20.00 -4.96 -1.31
C VAL A 7 18.93 -6.04 -1.54
N HIS A 8 19.11 -7.24 -0.99
CA HIS A 8 18.12 -8.30 -1.12
C HIS A 8 16.77 -7.94 -0.45
N LYS A 9 16.83 -7.28 0.70
CA LYS A 9 15.64 -6.85 1.44
C LYS A 9 14.95 -5.67 0.78
N LEU A 10 15.70 -4.70 0.24
CA LEU A 10 15.15 -3.63 -0.61
C LEU A 10 14.46 -4.20 -1.84
N ASN A 11 15.05 -5.20 -2.49
CA ASN A 11 14.40 -5.86 -3.63
C ASN A 11 13.12 -6.59 -3.21
N THR A 12 13.10 -7.17 -2.00
CA THR A 12 11.90 -7.79 -1.45
C THR A 12 10.82 -6.74 -1.18
N GLN A 13 11.16 -5.63 -0.52
CA GLN A 13 10.25 -4.52 -0.25
C GLN A 13 9.68 -3.93 -1.55
N MET A 14 10.53 -3.70 -2.55
CA MET A 14 10.13 -3.22 -3.88
C MET A 14 9.06 -4.11 -4.52
N ASN A 15 9.21 -5.44 -4.41
CA ASN A 15 8.22 -6.37 -4.94
C ASN A 15 6.93 -6.42 -4.10
N LEU A 16 6.98 -6.08 -2.81
CA LEU A 16 5.77 -5.94 -1.98
C LEU A 16 4.96 -4.71 -2.38
N GLU A 17 5.61 -3.58 -2.66
CA GLU A 17 4.92 -2.40 -3.20
C GLU A 17 4.27 -2.73 -4.56
N PHE A 18 4.98 -3.49 -5.42
CA PHE A 18 4.41 -3.90 -6.69
C PHE A 18 3.23 -4.87 -6.54
N TYR A 19 3.32 -5.83 -5.61
CA TYR A 19 2.22 -6.72 -5.25
C TYR A 19 1.01 -5.94 -4.77
N ALA A 20 1.20 -4.99 -3.87
CA ALA A 20 0.13 -4.15 -3.33
C ALA A 20 -0.58 -3.34 -4.41
N SER A 21 0.16 -2.81 -5.39
CA SER A 21 -0.42 -2.16 -6.56
C SER A 21 -1.36 -3.09 -7.32
N ASN A 22 -0.94 -4.32 -7.62
CA ASN A 22 -1.74 -5.29 -8.36
C ASN A 22 -2.95 -5.76 -7.54
N LEU A 23 -2.78 -5.95 -6.22
CA LEU A 23 -3.90 -6.23 -5.32
C LEU A 23 -4.94 -5.11 -5.41
N TYR A 24 -4.53 -3.84 -5.30
CA TYR A 24 -5.45 -2.71 -5.33
C TYR A 24 -6.15 -2.55 -6.68
N LEU A 25 -5.48 -2.89 -7.79
CA LEU A 25 -6.12 -2.96 -9.12
C LEU A 25 -7.19 -4.05 -9.17
N HIS A 26 -6.92 -5.24 -8.63
CA HIS A 26 -7.90 -6.33 -8.57
C HIS A 26 -9.10 -5.97 -7.66
N LEU A 27 -8.84 -5.34 -6.51
CA LEU A 27 -9.91 -4.84 -5.63
C LEU A 27 -10.74 -3.74 -6.32
N SER A 28 -10.10 -2.89 -7.13
CA SER A 28 -10.79 -1.86 -7.92
C SER A 28 -11.72 -2.46 -8.98
N GLU A 29 -11.31 -3.56 -9.61
CA GLU A 29 -12.16 -4.32 -10.53
C GLU A 29 -13.40 -4.87 -9.82
N TRP A 30 -13.22 -5.53 -8.67
CA TRP A 30 -14.35 -6.01 -7.85
C TRP A 30 -15.31 -4.87 -7.49
N CYS A 31 -14.79 -3.70 -7.07
CA CYS A 31 -15.61 -2.53 -6.79
C CYS A 31 -16.40 -2.07 -8.03
N TYR A 32 -15.81 -2.13 -9.22
CA TYR A 32 -16.47 -1.73 -10.46
C TYR A 32 -17.62 -2.66 -10.82
N GLU A 33 -17.45 -3.98 -10.66
CA GLU A 33 -18.52 -4.97 -10.86
C GLU A 33 -19.74 -4.71 -9.95
N HIS A 34 -19.49 -4.14 -8.77
CA HIS A 34 -20.52 -3.79 -7.78
C HIS A 34 -21.01 -2.33 -7.89
N SER A 35 -20.63 -1.61 -8.95
CA SER A 35 -20.97 -0.19 -9.16
C SER A 35 -20.48 0.76 -8.05
N LEU A 36 -19.40 0.41 -7.36
CA LEU A 36 -18.75 1.18 -6.29
C LEU A 36 -17.62 2.04 -6.87
N THR A 37 -17.99 2.98 -7.75
CA THR A 37 -17.02 3.73 -8.59
C THR A 37 -16.08 4.63 -7.79
N GLY A 38 -16.52 5.10 -6.61
CA GLY A 38 -15.71 5.96 -5.77
C GLY A 38 -14.52 5.23 -5.16
N THR A 39 -14.82 4.10 -4.53
CA THR A 39 -13.83 3.17 -3.96
C THR A 39 -12.94 2.60 -5.05
N ALA A 40 -13.49 2.24 -6.21
CA ALA A 40 -12.70 1.78 -7.34
C ALA A 40 -11.66 2.82 -7.78
N THR A 41 -12.03 4.11 -7.80
CA THR A 41 -11.12 5.21 -8.15
C THR A 41 -10.05 5.41 -7.09
N PHE A 42 -10.44 5.43 -5.81
CA PHE A 42 -9.51 5.49 -4.68
C PHE A 42 -8.43 4.40 -4.76
N LEU A 43 -8.85 3.14 -4.97
CA LEU A 43 -7.94 2.00 -5.06
C LEU A 43 -6.96 2.11 -6.24
N ARG A 44 -7.38 2.65 -7.39
CA ARG A 44 -6.46 2.89 -8.53
C ARG A 44 -5.44 3.98 -8.23
N THR A 45 -5.85 5.04 -7.55
CA THR A 45 -4.91 6.09 -7.11
C THR A 45 -3.87 5.49 -6.16
N GLN A 46 -4.31 4.69 -5.18
CA GLN A 46 -3.41 4.01 -4.26
C GLN A 46 -2.49 3.00 -4.98
N ALA A 47 -3.01 2.29 -5.99
CA ALA A 47 -2.20 1.40 -6.82
C ALA A 47 -1.08 2.15 -7.55
N GLN A 48 -1.35 3.37 -8.03
CA GLN A 48 -0.35 4.23 -8.65
C GLN A 48 0.69 4.77 -7.65
N CYS A 49 0.27 5.10 -6.42
CA CYS A 49 1.19 5.44 -5.33
C CYS A 49 2.17 4.30 -5.07
N ASN A 50 1.68 3.07 -4.96
CA ASN A 50 2.52 1.88 -4.72
C ASN A 50 3.50 1.60 -5.89
N VAL A 51 3.10 1.81 -7.15
CA VAL A 51 4.04 1.76 -8.28
C VAL A 51 5.13 2.82 -8.14
N THR A 52 4.78 4.02 -7.70
CA THR A 52 5.74 5.10 -7.47
C THR A 52 6.76 4.73 -6.40
N GLN A 53 6.32 4.11 -5.29
CA GLN A 53 7.23 3.61 -4.25
C GLN A 53 8.16 2.51 -4.77
N MET A 54 7.60 1.55 -5.52
CA MET A 54 8.38 0.51 -6.18
C MET A 54 9.47 1.10 -7.08
N MET A 55 9.13 2.09 -7.91
CA MET A 55 10.08 2.72 -8.83
C MET A 55 11.16 3.53 -8.09
N ARG A 56 10.81 4.18 -6.96
CA ARG A 56 11.80 4.86 -6.11
C ARG A 56 12.82 3.86 -5.54
N MET A 57 12.36 2.73 -5.01
CA MET A 57 13.26 1.67 -4.52
C MET A 57 14.12 1.07 -5.64
N PHE A 58 13.55 0.87 -6.83
CA PHE A 58 14.28 0.42 -8.01
C PHE A 58 15.44 1.36 -8.34
N ASN A 59 15.15 2.66 -8.41
CA ASN A 59 16.14 3.69 -8.74
C ASN A 59 17.21 3.84 -7.66
N PHE A 60 16.82 3.77 -6.37
CA PHE A 60 17.75 3.78 -5.24
C PHE A 60 18.74 2.61 -5.30
N MET A 61 18.24 1.39 -5.54
CA MET A 61 19.11 0.23 -5.70
C MET A 61 20.03 0.36 -6.92
N LYS A 62 19.53 0.91 -8.04
CA LYS A 62 20.36 1.16 -9.23
C LYS A 62 21.46 2.18 -8.98
N SER A 63 21.17 3.28 -8.28
CA SER A 63 22.20 4.28 -7.94
C SER A 63 23.25 3.73 -6.98
N ALA A 64 22.88 2.77 -6.13
CA ALA A 64 23.80 2.03 -5.25
C ALA A 64 24.64 0.95 -5.99
N GLY A 65 24.46 0.78 -7.31
CA GLY A 65 25.18 -0.21 -8.12
C GLY A 65 24.60 -1.63 -8.07
N ALA A 66 23.41 -1.80 -7.49
CA ALA A 66 22.73 -3.09 -7.43
C ALA A 66 21.88 -3.36 -8.69
N ASN A 67 21.44 -4.61 -8.83
CA ASN A 67 20.55 -5.05 -9.90
C ASN A 67 19.19 -5.49 -9.31
N PRO A 68 18.20 -4.59 -9.26
CA PRO A 68 16.84 -4.95 -8.88
C PRO A 68 16.25 -6.01 -9.82
N ILE A 69 15.45 -6.89 -9.25
CA ILE A 69 14.73 -7.96 -9.93
C ILE A 69 13.25 -7.79 -9.60
N VAL A 70 12.46 -7.46 -10.62
CA VAL A 70 11.00 -7.45 -10.55
C VAL A 70 10.52 -8.87 -10.79
N LYS A 71 9.73 -9.41 -9.87
CA LYS A 71 9.19 -10.77 -9.93
C LYS A 71 7.81 -10.75 -10.59
N ALA A 72 7.44 -11.90 -11.15
CA ALA A 72 6.05 -12.15 -11.52
C ALA A 72 5.17 -12.05 -10.26
N ILE A 73 3.98 -11.50 -10.43
CA ILE A 73 2.99 -11.35 -9.37
C ILE A 73 1.90 -12.38 -9.59
N ASP A 74 1.50 -13.01 -8.49
CA ASP A 74 0.30 -13.81 -8.40
C ASP A 74 -0.60 -13.16 -7.34
N VAL A 75 -1.73 -12.59 -7.78
CA VAL A 75 -2.73 -12.03 -6.86
C VAL A 75 -3.83 -13.07 -6.70
N PRO A 76 -4.07 -13.57 -5.47
CA PRO A 76 -5.13 -14.55 -5.25
C PRO A 76 -6.50 -13.93 -5.53
N GLY A 77 -7.31 -14.64 -6.32
CA GLY A 77 -8.70 -14.31 -6.62
C GLY A 77 -9.61 -14.74 -5.46
N ASP A 78 -9.51 -14.06 -4.33
CA ASP A 78 -10.36 -14.32 -3.17
C ASP A 78 -11.78 -13.77 -3.42
N GLU A 79 -12.80 -14.54 -3.04
CA GLU A 79 -14.19 -14.05 -3.06
C GLU A 79 -14.39 -12.99 -1.97
N LEU A 80 -14.71 -11.77 -2.38
CA LEU A 80 -15.06 -10.66 -1.50
C LEU A 80 -16.58 -10.46 -1.46
N THR A 81 -17.13 -10.22 -0.27
CA THR A 81 -18.57 -10.06 -0.07
C THR A 81 -18.99 -8.67 0.38
N SER A 82 -18.04 -7.84 0.86
CA SER A 82 -18.35 -6.50 1.36
C SER A 82 -17.18 -5.52 1.30
N LEU A 83 -17.50 -4.21 1.36
CA LEU A 83 -16.50 -3.15 1.52
C LEU A 83 -15.67 -3.29 2.81
N GLU A 84 -16.26 -3.83 3.89
CA GLU A 84 -15.53 -4.01 5.15
C GLU A 84 -14.43 -5.06 4.99
N GLU A 85 -14.73 -6.19 4.34
CA GLU A 85 -13.73 -7.22 4.02
C GLU A 85 -12.64 -6.68 3.09
N LEU A 86 -13.03 -5.91 2.08
CA LEU A 86 -12.09 -5.27 1.16
C LEU A 86 -11.11 -4.37 1.92
N PHE A 87 -11.59 -3.45 2.75
CA PHE A 87 -10.72 -2.51 3.46
C PHE A 87 -9.97 -3.14 4.64
N GLN A 88 -10.49 -4.23 5.22
CA GLN A 88 -9.70 -5.03 6.15
C GLN A 88 -8.51 -5.69 5.43
N LYS A 89 -8.73 -6.25 4.24
CA LYS A 89 -7.67 -6.87 3.42
C LYS A 89 -6.59 -5.86 3.03
N THR A 90 -6.97 -4.64 2.63
CA THR A 90 -5.98 -3.58 2.30
C THR A 90 -5.18 -3.17 3.53
N LEU A 91 -5.82 -3.04 4.69
CA LEU A 91 -5.14 -2.69 5.93
C LEU A 91 -4.18 -3.79 6.41
N ASP A 92 -4.59 -5.06 6.33
CA ASP A 92 -3.75 -6.20 6.73
C ASP A 92 -2.51 -6.32 5.83
N GLU A 93 -2.68 -6.16 4.52
CA GLU A 93 -1.56 -6.15 3.57
C GLU A 93 -0.61 -4.98 3.83
N TYR A 94 -1.14 -3.77 4.03
CA TYR A 94 -0.37 -2.60 4.42
C TYR A 94 0.44 -2.85 5.71
N GLN A 95 -0.18 -3.37 6.76
CA GLN A 95 0.50 -3.62 8.05
C GLN A 95 1.67 -4.59 7.89
N GLN A 96 1.50 -5.64 7.09
CA GLN A 96 2.58 -6.57 6.78
C GLN A 96 3.72 -5.88 6.03
N ARG A 97 3.40 -5.07 5.02
CA ARG A 97 4.39 -4.33 4.23
C ARG A 97 5.14 -3.29 5.08
N TYR A 98 4.44 -2.55 5.92
CA TYR A 98 5.02 -1.57 6.85
C TYR A 98 5.91 -2.23 7.89
N SER A 99 5.51 -3.36 8.47
CA SER A 99 6.33 -4.09 9.43
C SER A 99 7.66 -4.58 8.84
N LYS A 100 7.67 -4.96 7.56
CA LYS A 100 8.87 -5.38 6.85
C LYS A 100 9.77 -4.19 6.52
N LEU A 101 9.18 -3.05 6.14
CA LEU A 101 9.91 -1.80 5.96
C LEU A 101 10.61 -1.39 7.26
N SER A 102 9.88 -1.35 8.37
CA SER A 102 10.43 -0.99 9.69
C SER A 102 11.56 -1.90 10.13
N ARG A 103 11.43 -3.22 9.90
CA ARG A 103 12.52 -4.16 10.16
C ARG A 103 13.75 -3.89 9.29
N LEU A 104 13.55 -3.54 8.01
CA LEU A 104 14.64 -3.19 7.10
C LEU A 104 15.35 -1.91 7.56
N THR A 105 14.62 -0.90 8.02
CA THR A 105 15.17 0.33 8.59
C THR A 105 16.04 0.04 9.80
N ASN A 106 15.54 -0.72 10.78
CA ASN A 106 16.31 -1.10 11.98
C ASN A 106 17.60 -1.86 11.62
N GLU A 107 17.57 -2.70 10.59
CA GLU A 107 18.77 -3.41 10.12
C GLU A 107 19.77 -2.48 9.43
N ALA A 108 19.30 -1.50 8.66
CA ALA A 108 20.15 -0.47 8.06
C ALA A 108 20.82 0.41 9.14
N GLU A 109 20.08 0.76 10.19
CA GLU A 109 20.58 1.47 11.37
C GLU A 109 21.67 0.67 12.09
N ALA A 110 21.46 -0.63 12.33
CA ALA A 110 22.45 -1.50 12.95
C ALA A 110 23.76 -1.61 12.14
N LEU A 111 23.67 -1.44 10.82
CA LEU A 111 24.82 -1.45 9.91
C LEU A 111 25.44 -0.07 9.69
N ASN A 112 24.87 0.99 10.28
CA ASN A 112 25.27 2.39 10.09
C ASN A 112 25.29 2.82 8.60
N ASP A 113 24.37 2.31 7.78
CA ASP A 113 24.24 2.68 6.36
C ASP A 113 23.42 3.97 6.21
N ALA A 114 24.05 5.11 6.47
CA ALA A 114 23.38 6.42 6.54
C ALA A 114 22.49 6.73 5.32
N THR A 115 23.00 6.49 4.10
CA THR A 115 22.25 6.76 2.87
C THR A 115 21.01 5.88 2.74
N THR A 116 21.08 4.61 3.17
CA THR A 116 19.92 3.73 3.17
C THR A 116 18.94 4.08 4.27
N ILE A 117 19.43 4.48 5.45
CA ILE A 117 18.59 4.92 6.57
C ILE A 117 17.75 6.14 6.15
N ASP A 118 18.38 7.17 5.59
CA ASP A 118 17.69 8.38 5.14
C ASP A 118 16.58 8.05 4.12
N PHE A 119 16.91 7.20 3.14
CA PHE A 119 15.94 6.75 2.13
C PHE A 119 14.76 5.97 2.74
N LEU A 120 15.02 5.11 3.73
CA LEU A 120 13.98 4.29 4.37
C LEU A 120 13.09 5.13 5.29
N HIS A 121 13.63 6.09 6.04
CA HIS A 121 12.83 7.00 6.87
C HIS A 121 11.87 7.84 6.04
N ASP A 122 12.30 8.30 4.85
CA ASP A 122 11.41 9.00 3.91
C ASP A 122 10.23 8.12 3.48
N LEU A 123 10.48 6.85 3.16
CA LEU A 123 9.43 5.90 2.80
C LEU A 123 8.50 5.55 3.96
N GLU A 124 9.04 5.40 5.17
CA GLU A 124 8.24 5.13 6.37
C GLU A 124 7.28 6.26 6.69
N LYS A 125 7.72 7.50 6.54
CA LYS A 125 6.88 8.68 6.75
C LYS A 125 5.68 8.69 5.80
N GLU A 126 5.89 8.32 4.54
CA GLU A 126 4.81 8.23 3.55
C GLU A 126 3.88 7.05 3.86
N GLN A 127 4.42 5.86 4.15
CA GLN A 127 3.59 4.71 4.54
C GLN A 127 2.81 4.98 5.84
N GLN A 128 3.33 5.78 6.77
CA GLN A 128 2.58 6.13 7.97
C GLN A 128 1.30 6.92 7.63
N GLN A 129 1.35 7.79 6.63
CA GLN A 129 0.16 8.52 6.14
C GLN A 129 -0.84 7.56 5.50
N ASP A 130 -0.36 6.61 4.69
CA ASP A 130 -1.21 5.58 4.08
C ASP A 130 -1.95 4.74 5.14
N GLY A 131 -1.27 4.38 6.23
CA GLY A 131 -1.87 3.64 7.34
C GLY A 131 -3.01 4.39 8.03
N VAL A 132 -2.83 5.69 8.28
CA VAL A 132 -3.87 6.55 8.87
C VAL A 132 -5.08 6.66 7.95
N LEU A 133 -4.85 6.83 6.65
CA LEU A 133 -5.90 6.90 5.64
C LEU A 133 -6.69 5.59 5.56
N LEU A 134 -6.01 4.44 5.45
CA LEU A 134 -6.65 3.12 5.39
C LEU A 134 -7.46 2.82 6.65
N GLN A 135 -6.91 3.10 7.83
CA GLN A 135 -7.61 2.91 9.10
C GLN A 135 -8.86 3.80 9.18
N THR A 136 -8.74 5.08 8.79
CA THR A 136 -9.86 6.03 8.76
C THR A 136 -10.98 5.53 7.85
N ILE A 137 -10.64 5.07 6.65
CA ILE A 137 -11.64 4.53 5.71
C ILE A 137 -12.34 3.29 6.26
N LEU A 138 -11.59 2.36 6.86
CA LEU A 138 -12.18 1.16 7.46
C LEU A 138 -13.14 1.52 8.60
N ASP A 139 -12.80 2.51 9.42
CA ASP A 139 -13.66 2.98 10.50
C ASP A 139 -14.94 3.64 9.97
N GLU A 140 -14.85 4.41 8.90
CA GLU A 140 -16.00 4.99 8.19
C GLU A 140 -16.90 3.91 7.57
N VAL A 141 -16.31 2.87 6.96
CA VAL A 141 -17.06 1.72 6.43
C VAL A 141 -17.84 1.01 7.54
N ARG A 142 -17.18 0.77 8.69
CA ARG A 142 -17.80 0.16 9.87
C ARG A 142 -18.87 1.05 10.48
N SER A 143 -18.69 2.36 10.45
CA SER A 143 -19.67 3.35 10.91
C SER A 143 -20.92 3.32 10.02
N ALA A 144 -20.73 3.38 8.70
CA ALA A 144 -21.81 3.32 7.71
C ALA A 144 -22.62 2.01 7.83
N LYS A 145 -21.95 0.87 8.02
CA LYS A 145 -22.60 -0.43 8.26
C LYS A 145 -23.45 -0.41 9.54
N ARG A 146 -22.94 0.14 10.65
CA ARG A 146 -23.70 0.31 11.90
C ARG A 146 -24.91 1.24 11.74
N ALA A 147 -24.80 2.24 10.86
CA ALA A 147 -25.90 3.14 10.49
C ALA A 147 -26.91 2.50 9.51
N GLY A 148 -26.68 1.26 9.05
CA GLY A 148 -27.56 0.57 8.12
C GLY A 148 -27.45 1.05 6.67
N LEU A 149 -26.38 1.74 6.30
CA LEU A 149 -26.14 2.17 4.92
C LEU A 149 -25.77 0.98 4.04
N CYS A 150 -26.30 0.97 2.82
CA CYS A 150 -25.91 -0.02 1.81
C CYS A 150 -24.56 0.36 1.16
N MET A 151 -23.92 -0.60 0.46
CA MET A 151 -22.60 -0.39 -0.15
C MET A 151 -22.54 0.83 -1.07
N ALA A 152 -23.58 1.08 -1.87
CA ALA A 152 -23.63 2.23 -2.77
C ALA A 152 -23.71 3.58 -2.02
N GLN A 153 -24.35 3.61 -0.85
CA GLN A 153 -24.38 4.80 0.01
C GLN A 153 -23.03 5.00 0.70
N THR A 154 -22.43 3.92 1.21
CA THR A 154 -21.09 3.93 1.81
C THR A 154 -20.04 4.42 0.81
N ASP A 155 -20.06 3.94 -0.43
CA ASP A 155 -19.13 4.36 -1.50
C ASP A 155 -19.14 5.88 -1.73
N LYS A 156 -20.34 6.46 -1.81
CA LYS A 156 -20.51 7.91 -1.96
C LYS A 156 -20.02 8.69 -0.74
N HIS A 157 -20.21 8.14 0.45
CA HIS A 157 -19.71 8.73 1.69
C HIS A 157 -18.18 8.76 1.72
N LEU A 158 -17.53 7.65 1.34
CA LEU A 158 -16.07 7.54 1.31
C LEU A 158 -15.41 8.51 0.34
N LEU A 159 -16.04 8.81 -0.81
CA LEU A 159 -15.53 9.81 -1.74
C LEU A 159 -15.30 11.18 -1.08
N ASN A 160 -16.21 11.58 -0.19
CA ASN A 160 -16.06 12.85 0.52
C ASN A 160 -14.86 12.79 1.46
N VAL A 161 -14.73 11.72 2.24
CA VAL A 161 -13.64 11.52 3.21
C VAL A 161 -12.27 11.55 2.52
N VAL A 162 -12.12 10.85 1.39
CA VAL A 162 -10.87 10.80 0.62
C VAL A 162 -10.50 12.17 0.06
N ASN A 163 -11.47 12.92 -0.47
CA ASN A 163 -11.21 14.25 -1.04
C ASN A 163 -10.80 15.27 0.01
N TYR A 164 -11.31 15.17 1.25
CA TYR A 164 -10.93 16.09 2.33
C TYR A 164 -9.53 15.87 2.88
N GLN A 165 -8.91 14.70 2.69
CA GLN A 165 -7.54 14.44 3.16
C GLN A 165 -6.44 14.93 2.19
N HIS A 166 -6.81 15.42 1.00
CA HIS A 166 -5.89 16.02 0.02
C HIS A 166 -5.82 17.55 0.11
N HIS A 167 -6.40 18.17 1.15
CA HIS A 167 -6.38 19.61 1.45
C HIS A 167 -5.83 19.87 2.85
#